data_AF-A0AAW6UH74-F1
#
_entry.id   AF-A0AAW6UH74-F1
#
_cell.length_a   1.000
_cell.length_b   1.000
_cell.length_c   1.000
_cell.angle_alpha   90.00
_cell.angle_beta   90.00
_cell.angle_gamma   90.00
#
_symmetry.space_group_name_H-M   'P 1'
#
loop_
_entity.id
_entity.type
_entity.pdbx_description
1 polymer ?
#
loop_
_entity_poly.entity_id
_entity_poly.type
_entity_poly.pdbx_seq_one_letter_code
_entity_poly.pdbx_strand_id
1 'polypeptide(L)'
;MIYRTNLQKWGSADDLKCAEWLFSRKCEVFKELGLQEPKEPNFTEWANDVRLMVNQDGRTHKEICQFYKRVSQDAFWKKNVQCPKTLRTQWDDL
;
A
#
# COMPACT_ATOMS: atom_id res chain seq x y z
N MET A 1 -11.70 9.73 -13.03
CA MET A 1 -12.71 8.92 -13.76
C MET A 1 -12.97 7.67 -12.95
N ILE A 2 -14.22 7.41 -12.58
CA ILE A 2 -14.65 6.31 -11.70
C ILE A 2 -15.33 5.26 -12.59
N TYR A 3 -15.03 3.97 -12.42
CA TYR A 3 -15.83 2.91 -13.02
C TYR A 3 -16.09 1.77 -12.02
N ARG A 4 -17.33 1.27 -12.03
CA ARG A 4 -17.73 -0.06 -11.56
C ARG A 4 -18.48 -0.77 -12.70
N THR A 5 -18.34 -2.10 -12.67
CA THR A 5 -19.20 -3.19 -13.17
C THR A 5 -18.75 -4.12 -14.28
N ASN A 6 -17.70 -3.87 -15.09
CA ASN A 6 -16.89 -4.91 -15.80
C ASN A 6 -16.10 -4.31 -16.98
N LEU A 7 -14.84 -3.92 -16.75
CA LEU A 7 -13.68 -4.06 -17.66
C LEU A 7 -12.52 -3.28 -17.02
N GLN A 8 -11.58 -4.05 -16.50
CA GLN A 8 -10.78 -3.78 -15.30
C GLN A 8 -9.80 -2.60 -15.43
N LYS A 9 -10.10 -1.51 -14.71
CA LYS A 9 -9.11 -0.56 -14.18
C LYS A 9 -9.38 -0.42 -12.70
N TRP A 10 -8.44 -0.88 -11.88
CA TRP A 10 -8.64 -1.04 -10.46
C TRP A 10 -8.14 0.19 -9.72
N GLY A 11 -9.08 0.96 -9.16
CA GLY A 11 -8.77 2.22 -8.49
C GLY A 11 -8.75 3.43 -9.43
N SER A 12 -8.70 4.60 -8.81
CA SER A 12 -8.41 5.88 -9.42
C SER A 12 -6.90 6.03 -9.72
N ALA A 13 -6.54 7.06 -10.47
CA ALA A 13 -5.14 7.42 -10.66
C ALA A 13 -4.43 7.70 -9.31
N ASP A 14 -5.16 8.23 -8.33
CA ASP A 14 -4.62 8.49 -6.99
C ASP A 14 -4.40 7.19 -6.20
N ASP A 15 -5.26 6.18 -6.37
CA ASP A 15 -5.08 4.85 -5.77
C ASP A 15 -3.82 4.16 -6.31
N LEU A 16 -3.60 4.23 -7.63
CA LEU A 16 -2.39 3.70 -8.26
C LEU A 16 -1.15 4.45 -7.80
N LYS A 17 -1.19 5.79 -7.78
CA LYS A 17 -0.08 6.63 -7.32
C LYS A 17 0.28 6.33 -5.86
N CYS A 18 -0.72 6.10 -5.01
CA CYS A 18 -0.50 5.67 -3.63
C CYS A 18 0.16 4.29 -3.60
N ALA A 19 -0.35 3.31 -4.36
CA ALA A 19 0.25 1.97 -4.45
C ALA A 19 1.73 1.99 -4.92
N GLU A 20 2.05 2.77 -5.95
CA GLU A 20 3.41 2.98 -6.45
C GLU A 20 4.31 3.59 -5.37
N TRP A 21 3.80 4.59 -4.65
CA TRP A 21 4.54 5.22 -3.56
C TRP A 21 4.84 4.23 -2.42
N LEU A 22 3.86 3.40 -2.04
CA LEU A 22 4.05 2.35 -1.03
C LEU A 22 5.13 1.36 -1.46
N PHE A 23 5.16 0.98 -2.73
CA PHE A 23 6.19 0.06 -3.24
C PHE A 23 7.57 0.71 -3.27
N SER A 24 7.67 1.96 -3.72
CA SER A 24 8.92 2.72 -3.67
C SER A 24 9.47 2.78 -2.24
N ARG A 25 8.60 3.04 -1.24
CA ARG A 25 9.00 3.02 0.17
C ARG A 25 9.49 1.65 0.63
N LYS A 26 8.87 0.57 0.16
CA LYS A 26 9.31 -0.80 0.44
C LYS A 26 10.71 -1.07 -0.14
N CYS A 27 10.98 -0.66 -1.37
CA CYS A 27 12.31 -0.80 -1.97
C CYS A 27 13.39 -0.06 -1.15
N GLU A 28 13.09 1.16 -0.67
CA GLU A 28 13.98 1.90 0.23
C GLU A 28 14.31 1.11 1.49
N VAL A 29 13.29 0.54 2.16
CA VAL A 29 13.48 -0.26 3.39
C VAL A 29 14.31 -1.51 3.13
N PHE A 30 14.07 -2.21 2.02
CA PHE A 30 14.84 -3.40 1.66
C PHE A 30 16.30 -3.05 1.39
N LYS A 31 16.55 -1.92 0.71
CA LYS A 31 17.89 -1.38 0.48
C LYS A 31 18.60 -1.01 1.79
N GLU A 32 17.91 -0.33 2.71
CA GLU A 32 18.43 0.01 4.05
C GLU A 32 18.79 -1.24 4.87
N LEU A 33 18.05 -2.34 4.68
CA LEU A 33 18.30 -3.63 5.33
C LEU A 33 19.40 -4.47 4.64
N GLY A 34 19.98 -4.00 3.54
CA GLY A 34 20.95 -4.78 2.75
C GLY A 34 20.34 -6.00 2.07
N LEU A 35 19.02 -6.01 1.87
CA LEU A 35 18.29 -7.09 1.21
C LEU A 35 18.21 -6.85 -0.30
N GLN A 36 17.97 -7.93 -1.05
CA GLN A 36 17.69 -7.85 -2.47
C GLN A 36 16.41 -7.05 -2.73
N GLU A 37 16.41 -6.24 -3.78
CA GLU A 37 15.24 -5.45 -4.17
C GLU A 37 13.99 -6.34 -4.30
N PRO A 38 12.86 -5.94 -3.70
CA PRO A 38 11.65 -6.74 -3.76
C PRO A 38 11.14 -6.79 -5.20
N LYS A 39 10.60 -7.94 -5.60
CA LYS A 39 9.93 -8.07 -6.89
C LYS A 39 8.77 -7.08 -6.99
N GLU A 40 8.60 -6.50 -8.18
CA GLU A 40 7.47 -5.65 -8.50
C GLU A 40 6.13 -6.34 -8.16
N PRO A 41 5.27 -5.70 -7.37
CA PRO A 41 3.99 -6.27 -6.98
C PRO A 41 2.99 -6.17 -8.12
N ASN A 42 1.86 -6.83 -7.96
CA ASN A 42 0.71 -6.55 -8.79
C ASN A 42 0.10 -5.19 -8.39
N PHE A 43 0.52 -4.11 -9.06
CA PHE A 43 0.01 -2.76 -8.80
C PHE A 43 -1.51 -2.65 -8.94
N THR A 44 -2.10 -3.52 -9.75
CA THR A 44 -3.55 -3.63 -9.91
C THR A 44 -4.23 -4.07 -8.61
N GLU A 45 -3.66 -5.07 -7.92
CA GLU A 45 -4.17 -5.53 -6.62
C GLU A 45 -3.91 -4.49 -5.54
N TRP A 46 -2.71 -3.89 -5.53
CA TRP A 46 -2.36 -2.87 -4.54
C TRP A 46 -3.25 -1.63 -4.65
N ALA A 47 -3.50 -1.14 -5.87
CA ALA A 47 -4.42 -0.04 -6.10
C ALA A 47 -5.86 -0.40 -5.70
N ASN A 48 -6.27 -1.67 -5.91
CA ASN A 48 -7.56 -2.14 -5.42
C ASN A 48 -7.63 -2.12 -3.88
N ASP A 49 -6.60 -2.59 -3.19
CA ASP A 49 -6.55 -2.57 -1.72
C ASP A 49 -6.58 -1.14 -1.18
N VAL A 50 -5.79 -0.23 -1.75
CA VAL A 50 -5.81 1.21 -1.40
C VAL A 50 -7.21 1.79 -1.62
N ARG A 51 -7.85 1.49 -2.75
CA ARG A 51 -9.23 1.92 -3.04
C ARG A 51 -10.20 1.42 -1.97
N LEU A 52 -10.03 0.20 -1.46
CA LEU A 52 -10.86 -0.34 -0.38
C LEU A 52 -10.62 0.42 0.93
N MET A 53 -9.35 0.71 1.27
CA MET A 53 -9.01 1.53 2.44
C MET A 53 -9.63 2.92 2.37
N VAL A 54 -9.68 3.52 1.17
CA VAL A 54 -10.28 4.84 0.99
C VAL A 54 -11.82 4.79 1.04
N ASN A 55 -12.43 3.93 0.23
CA ASN A 55 -13.89 3.95 0.02
C ASN A 55 -14.67 3.15 1.06
N GLN A 56 -14.08 2.12 1.66
CA GLN A 56 -14.74 1.28 2.68
C GLN A 56 -14.31 1.68 4.07
N ASP A 57 -13.01 1.88 4.29
CA ASP A 57 -12.48 2.14 5.63
C ASP A 57 -12.41 3.64 5.96
N GLY A 58 -12.83 4.50 5.02
CA GLY A 58 -12.91 5.95 5.20
C GLY A 58 -11.57 6.66 5.35
N ARG A 59 -10.47 6.02 4.93
CA ARG A 59 -9.11 6.59 5.02
C ARG A 59 -8.81 7.49 3.83
N THR A 60 -7.81 8.34 3.95
CA THR A 60 -7.27 9.12 2.84
C THR A 60 -5.97 8.51 2.34
N HIS A 61 -5.62 8.73 1.06
CA HIS A 61 -4.32 8.29 0.52
C HIS A 61 -3.15 8.82 1.35
N LYS A 62 -3.28 10.03 1.89
CA LYS A 62 -2.27 10.64 2.76
C LYS A 62 -2.09 9.86 4.04
N GLU A 63 -3.17 9.50 4.73
CA GLU A 63 -3.12 8.68 5.95
C GLU A 63 -2.51 7.31 5.65
N ILE A 64 -2.90 6.67 4.54
CA ILE A 64 -2.36 5.37 4.12
C ILE A 64 -0.84 5.47 3.93
N CYS A 65 -0.36 6.46 3.19
CA CYS A 65 1.08 6.67 2.98
C CYS A 65 1.82 6.97 4.30
N GLN A 66 1.26 7.82 5.16
CA GLN A 66 1.87 8.17 6.45
C GLN A 66 1.96 6.97 7.39
N PHE A 67 0.90 6.18 7.46
CA PHE A 67 0.84 5.00 8.29
C PHE A 67 1.82 3.93 7.80
N TYR A 68 1.84 3.66 6.49
CA TYR A 68 2.81 2.75 5.90
C TYR A 68 4.25 3.19 6.14
N LYS A 69 4.55 4.50 6.08
CA LYS A 69 5.88 5.02 6.41
C LYS A 69 6.30 4.67 7.83
N ARG A 70 5.40 4.89 8.81
CA ARG A 70 5.65 4.60 10.23
C ARG A 70 5.90 3.12 10.44
N VAL A 71 5.01 2.27 9.92
CA VAL A 71 5.11 0.82 9.97
C VAL A 71 6.39 0.30 9.32
N SER A 72 6.79 0.89 8.19
CA SER A 72 8.01 0.54 7.46
C SER A 72 9.30 0.88 8.22
N GLN A 73 9.25 1.82 9.17
CA GLN A 73 10.39 2.21 10.01
C GLN A 73 10.47 1.38 11.29
N ASP A 74 9.36 0.80 11.73
CA ASP A 74 9.30 0.00 12.93
C ASP A 74 9.92 -1.39 12.70
N ALA A 75 10.85 -1.81 13.58
CA ALA A 75 11.59 -3.06 13.39
C ALA A 75 10.72 -4.33 13.46
N PHE A 76 9.61 -4.27 14.19
CA PHE A 76 8.64 -5.35 14.30
C PHE A 76 7.69 -5.34 13.09
N TRP A 77 7.07 -4.18 12.82
CA TRP A 77 6.03 -4.10 11.79
C TRP A 77 6.56 -4.12 10.36
N LYS A 78 7.77 -3.61 10.10
CA LYS A 78 8.37 -3.63 8.75
C LYS A 78 8.62 -5.03 8.21
N LYS A 79 8.57 -6.08 9.05
CA LYS A 79 8.64 -7.48 8.63
C LYS A 79 7.25 -8.04 8.31
N ASN A 80 6.25 -7.65 9.09
CA ASN A 80 4.89 -8.18 9.01
C ASN A 80 4.00 -7.46 7.98
N VAL A 81 4.24 -6.18 7.71
CA VAL A 81 3.44 -5.37 6.81
C VAL A 81 4.25 -5.04 5.56
N GLN A 82 3.93 -5.74 4.48
CA GLN A 82 4.71 -5.73 3.23
C GLN A 82 3.91 -5.26 2.01
N CYS A 83 2.62 -5.02 2.18
CA CYS A 83 1.69 -4.63 1.11
C CYS A 83 0.44 -3.93 1.69
N PRO A 84 -0.33 -3.21 0.86
CA PRO A 84 -1.53 -2.49 1.32
C PRO A 84 -2.58 -3.42 1.96
N LYS A 85 -2.74 -4.65 1.46
CA LYS A 85 -3.62 -5.66 2.08
C LYS A 85 -3.27 -5.93 3.54
N THR A 86 -1.99 -6.21 3.82
CA THR A 86 -1.53 -6.48 5.19
C THR A 86 -1.59 -5.23 6.06
N LEU A 87 -1.30 -4.05 5.49
CA LEU A 87 -1.47 -2.77 6.15
C LEU A 87 -2.92 -2.54 6.59
N ARG A 88 -3.88 -2.84 5.71
CA ARG A 88 -5.32 -2.72 5.98
C ARG A 88 -5.76 -3.67 7.10
N THR A 89 -5.33 -4.92 7.07
CA THR A 89 -5.68 -5.91 8.10
C THR A 89 -5.14 -5.52 9.47
N GLN A 90 -3.90 -5.00 9.53
CA GLN A 90 -3.25 -4.60 10.78
C GLN A 90 -3.59 -3.17 11.21
N TRP A 91 -4.49 -2.49 10.49
CA TRP A 91 -4.70 -1.05 10.67
C TRP A 91 -5.19 -0.71 12.09
N ASP A 92 -6.11 -1.49 12.65
CA ASP A 92 -6.69 -1.21 13.98
C ASP A 92 -5.88 -1.84 15.13
N ASP A 93 -4.94 -2.73 14.83
CA ASP A 93 -4.05 -3.39 15.80
C ASP A 93 -2.78 -2.56 16.12
N LEU A 94 -2.64 -1.37 15.51
CA LEU A 94 -1.43 -0.54 15.42
C LEU A 94 -1.65 0.88 15.97
#